data_AF-A0A3A8W1F3-F1
#
_entry.id   AF-A0A3A8W1F3-F1
#
_cell.length_a   1.000
_cell.length_b   1.000
_cell.length_c   1.000
_cell.angle_alpha   90.00
_cell.angle_beta   90.00
_cell.angle_gamma   90.00
#
_symmetry.space_group_name_H-M   'P 1'
#
loop_
_entity.id
_entity.type
_entity.pdbx_description
1 polymer ?
#
loop_
_entity_poly.entity_id
_entity_poly.type
_entity_poly.pdbx_seq_one_letter_code
_entity_poly.pdbx_strand_id
1 'polypeptide(L)'
;MTMDFKYDNYGSLEHITFRGLNGCEPVRDLKNALELLKIDNPKRTFQDRVKAGEFDNTSDDEYKQIVDAVDFAASLWRYPGAQVGTLAQSEMNALMLLANAIGVASK
;
A
#
# COMPACT_ATOMS: atom_id res chain seq x y z
N MET A 1 -1.45 0.35 10.88
CA MET A 1 0.03 0.36 10.77
C MET A 1 0.38 1.22 9.57
N THR A 2 1.35 2.12 9.71
CA THR A 2 1.75 3.03 8.61
C THR A 2 2.96 2.47 7.90
N MET A 3 2.92 2.47 6.58
CA MET A 3 4.05 2.12 5.73
C MET A 3 4.70 3.41 5.23
N ASP A 4 5.95 3.63 5.62
CA ASP A 4 6.79 4.71 5.10
C ASP A 4 7.65 4.16 3.98
N PHE A 5 7.77 4.91 2.88
CA PHE A 5 8.56 4.52 1.72
C PHE A 5 8.98 5.75 0.92
N LYS A 6 9.94 5.57 0.01
CA LYS A 6 10.32 6.54 -1.01
C LYS A 6 10.13 5.93 -2.40
N TYR A 7 10.04 6.78 -3.41
CA TYR A 7 10.13 6.35 -4.80
C TYR A 7 11.55 6.61 -5.30
N ASP A 8 12.11 5.64 -6.00
CA ASP A 8 13.34 5.85 -6.76
C ASP A 8 13.03 6.56 -8.09
N ASN A 9 14.09 6.85 -8.87
CA ASN A 9 13.99 7.53 -10.17
C ASN A 9 13.24 6.71 -11.24
N TYR A 10 12.88 5.45 -10.94
CA TYR A 10 12.16 4.54 -11.83
C TYR A 10 10.72 4.28 -11.34
N GLY A 11 10.25 5.03 -10.34
CA GLY A 11 8.91 4.86 -9.77
C GLY A 11 8.75 3.61 -8.91
N SER A 12 9.86 2.94 -8.56
CA SER A 12 9.85 1.78 -7.66
C SER A 12 9.88 2.20 -6.20
N LEU A 13 9.26 1.41 -5.33
CA LEU A 13 9.25 1.65 -3.89
C LEU A 13 10.61 1.24 -3.28
N GLU A 14 11.28 2.19 -2.64
CA GLU A 14 12.52 1.97 -1.88
C GLU A 14 12.38 2.42 -0.42
N HIS A 15 13.33 1.98 0.43
CA HIS A 15 13.37 2.34 1.86
C HIS A 15 12.06 2.08 2.62
N ILE A 16 11.39 0.96 2.32
CA ILE A 16 10.12 0.58 2.94
C ILE A 16 10.33 0.24 4.41
N THR A 17 9.61 0.93 5.30
CA THR A 17 9.56 0.63 6.74
C THR A 17 8.13 0.64 7.24
N PHE A 18 7.84 -0.17 8.26
CA PHE A 18 6.52 -0.26 8.87
C PHE A 18 6.57 0.27 10.30
N ARG A 19 5.68 1.20 10.64
CA ARG A 19 5.59 1.82 11.98
C ARG A 19 4.21 1.61 12.59
N GLY A 20 4.18 1.50 13.91
CA GLY A 20 2.95 1.46 14.70
C GLY A 20 2.70 0.17 15.46
N LEU A 21 3.58 -0.83 15.34
CA LEU A 21 3.61 -2.02 16.20
C LEU A 21 5.04 -2.25 16.70
N ASN A 22 5.19 -2.71 17.94
CA ASN A 22 6.46 -3.04 18.56
C ASN A 22 6.59 -4.54 18.91
N GLY A 23 5.55 -5.34 18.63
CA GLY A 23 5.54 -6.78 18.86
C GLY A 23 5.15 -7.20 20.27
N CYS A 24 4.78 -6.26 21.14
CA CYS A 24 4.29 -6.50 22.50
C CYS A 24 2.78 -6.20 22.64
N GLU A 25 2.07 -6.03 21.53
CA GLU A 25 0.64 -5.78 21.55
C GLU A 25 -0.12 -6.98 22.16
N PRO A 26 -1.12 -6.74 23.01
CA PRO A 26 -1.92 -7.82 23.59
C PRO A 26 -2.85 -8.40 22.53
N VAL A 27 -2.64 -9.67 22.17
CA VAL A 27 -3.43 -10.38 21.17
C VAL A 27 -4.17 -11.55 21.81
N ARG A 28 -5.48 -11.67 21.56
CA ARG A 28 -6.32 -12.73 22.15
C ARG A 28 -6.43 -13.96 21.27
N ASP A 29 -6.40 -13.78 19.96
CA ASP A 29 -6.53 -14.82 18.95
C ASP A 29 -5.93 -14.36 17.61
N LEU A 30 -5.87 -15.29 16.65
CA LEU A 30 -5.33 -15.01 15.31
C LEU A 30 -6.09 -13.90 14.58
N LYS A 31 -7.42 -13.82 14.73
CA LYS A 31 -8.22 -12.80 14.05
C LYS A 31 -7.83 -11.41 14.56
N ASN A 32 -7.69 -11.27 15.87
CA ASN A 32 -7.25 -10.04 16.51
C ASN A 32 -5.82 -9.67 16.10
N ALA A 33 -4.92 -10.65 15.96
CA ALA A 33 -3.57 -10.44 15.42
C ALA A 33 -3.61 -9.84 14.01
N LEU A 34 -4.44 -10.43 13.12
CA LEU A 34 -4.58 -9.99 11.74
C LEU A 34 -5.23 -8.62 11.60
N GLU A 35 -6.08 -8.23 12.56
CA GLU A 35 -6.65 -6.88 12.63
C GLU A 35 -5.60 -5.83 13.01
N LEU A 36 -4.62 -6.16 13.86
CA LEU A 36 -3.51 -5.27 14.21
C LEU A 36 -2.51 -5.12 13.05
N LEU A 37 -2.31 -6.18 12.28
CA LEU A 37 -1.39 -6.23 11.12
C LEU A 37 -1.95 -5.57 9.85
N LYS A 38 -3.00 -4.75 9.98
CA LYS A 38 -3.55 -4.01 8.85
C LYS A 38 -2.68 -2.83 8.47
N ILE A 39 -2.37 -2.76 7.18
CA ILE A 39 -1.56 -1.74 6.51
C ILE A 39 -2.48 -0.86 5.71
N ASP A 40 -2.34 0.45 5.88
CA ASP A 40 -3.07 1.44 5.08
C ASP A 40 -2.68 1.37 3.60
N ASN A 41 -3.65 1.66 2.73
CA ASN A 41 -3.43 1.75 1.30
C ASN A 41 -2.53 2.95 0.98
N PRO A 42 -1.39 2.75 0.27
CA PRO A 42 -0.43 3.82 0.00
C PRO A 42 -1.01 4.97 -0.82
N LYS A 43 -2.11 4.74 -1.57
CA LYS A 43 -2.81 5.77 -2.34
C LYS A 43 -3.36 6.89 -1.44
N ARG A 44 -3.68 6.60 -0.18
CA ARG A 44 -4.15 7.61 0.77
C ARG A 44 -3.02 8.61 1.09
N THR A 45 -1.87 8.11 1.53
CA THR A 45 -0.70 8.94 1.82
C THR A 45 -0.20 9.66 0.56
N PHE A 46 -0.25 9.01 -0.61
CA PHE A 46 0.10 9.65 -1.87
C PHE A 46 -0.79 10.85 -2.19
N GLN A 47 -2.11 10.73 -2.05
CA GLN A 47 -3.03 11.85 -2.27
C GLN A 47 -2.77 13.03 -1.33
N ASP A 48 -2.39 12.76 -0.09
CA ASP A 48 -2.05 13.81 0.88
C ASP A 48 -0.74 14.51 0.49
N ARG A 49 0.26 13.77 0.01
CA ARG A 49 1.53 14.31 -0.52
C ARG A 49 1.34 15.15 -1.78
N VAL A 50 0.48 14.71 -2.70
CA VAL A 50 0.09 15.49 -3.89
C VAL A 50 -0.56 16.81 -3.48
N LYS A 51 -1.51 16.80 -2.53
CA LYS A 51 -2.13 18.04 -2.04
C LYS A 51 -1.16 18.97 -1.33
N ALA A 52 -0.09 18.43 -0.74
CA ALA A 52 0.97 19.20 -0.10
C ALA A 52 1.96 19.83 -1.10
N GLY A 53 1.80 19.58 -2.40
CA GLY A 53 2.66 20.12 -3.45
C GLY A 53 4.00 19.40 -3.61
N GLU A 54 4.13 18.20 -3.05
CA GLU A 54 5.41 17.46 -3.08
C GLU A 54 5.86 17.08 -4.50
N PHE A 55 4.92 17.00 -5.44
CA PHE A 55 5.16 16.63 -6.83
C PHE A 55 5.03 17.82 -7.81
N ASP A 56 4.92 19.06 -7.32
CA ASP A 56 4.68 20.24 -8.17
C ASP A 56 5.83 20.54 -9.15
N ASN A 57 7.04 20.04 -8.85
CA ASN A 57 8.23 20.20 -9.69
C ASN A 57 8.63 18.90 -10.41
N THR A 58 7.83 17.84 -10.28
CA THR A 58 8.06 16.56 -10.96
C THR A 58 7.63 16.69 -12.43
N SER A 59 8.42 16.14 -13.35
CA SER A 59 8.04 16.15 -14.77
C SER A 59 6.77 15.33 -15.02
N ASP A 60 5.95 15.68 -16.02
CA ASP A 60 4.69 14.98 -16.31
C ASP A 60 4.89 13.47 -16.51
N ASP A 61 5.95 13.08 -17.21
CA ASP A 61 6.27 11.68 -17.49
C ASP A 61 6.63 10.92 -16.21
N GLU A 62 7.44 11.53 -15.35
CA GLU A 62 7.85 10.95 -14.06
C GLU A 62 6.66 10.89 -13.09
N TYR A 63 5.85 11.94 -13.03
CA TYR A 63 4.64 11.98 -12.21
C TYR A 63 3.67 10.88 -12.61
N LYS A 64 3.47 10.69 -13.93
CA LYS A 64 2.63 9.60 -14.45
C LYS A 64 3.15 8.23 -14.03
N GLN A 65 4.44 7.98 -14.13
CA GLN A 65 5.04 6.71 -13.69
C GLN A 65 4.78 6.46 -12.20
N ILE A 66 4.89 7.49 -11.36
CA ILE A 66 4.60 7.40 -9.92
C ILE A 66 3.12 7.08 -9.70
N VAL A 67 2.21 7.78 -10.39
CA VAL A 67 0.75 7.52 -10.29
C VAL A 67 0.43 6.08 -10.70
N ASP A 68 0.99 5.60 -11.81
CA ASP A 68 0.77 4.25 -12.31
C ASP A 68 1.28 3.19 -11.30
N ALA A 69 2.44 3.42 -10.68
CA ALA A 69 2.99 2.56 -9.63
C ALA A 69 2.11 2.55 -8.35
N VAL A 70 1.64 3.72 -7.91
CA VAL A 70 0.70 3.85 -6.78
C VAL A 70 -0.59 3.10 -7.06
N ASP A 71 -1.15 3.27 -8.26
CA ASP A 71 -2.42 2.66 -8.64
C ASP A 71 -2.31 1.14 -8.76
N PHE A 72 -1.18 0.65 -9.30
CA PHE A 72 -0.89 -0.78 -9.29
C PHE A 72 -0.79 -1.33 -7.86
N ALA A 73 -0.01 -0.70 -6.99
CA ALA A 73 0.12 -1.13 -5.60
C ALA A 73 -1.24 -1.11 -4.88
N ALA A 74 -2.02 -0.04 -5.04
CA ALA A 74 -3.35 0.11 -4.45
C ALA A 74 -4.34 -0.96 -4.94
N SER A 75 -4.20 -1.44 -6.18
CA SER A 75 -5.04 -2.52 -6.73
C SER A 75 -4.92 -3.85 -5.98
N LEU A 76 -3.83 -4.04 -5.23
CA LEU A 76 -3.59 -5.23 -4.41
C LEU A 76 -4.38 -5.23 -3.10
N TRP A 77 -4.97 -4.10 -2.66
CA TRP A 77 -5.79 -3.99 -1.45
C TRP A 77 -7.23 -4.47 -1.70
N ARG A 78 -7.41 -5.76 -2.02
CA ARG A 78 -8.73 -6.34 -2.31
C ARG A 78 -8.91 -7.72 -1.67
N TYR A 79 -10.12 -8.01 -1.22
CA TYR A 79 -10.45 -9.34 -0.71
C TYR A 79 -10.58 -10.36 -1.86
N PRO A 80 -10.32 -11.65 -1.61
CA PRO A 80 -10.56 -12.72 -2.57
C PRO A 80 -12.01 -12.68 -3.06
N GLY A 81 -12.21 -12.77 -4.37
CA GLY A 81 -13.55 -12.69 -4.97
C GLY A 81 -14.11 -11.28 -5.14
N ALA A 82 -13.36 -10.22 -4.78
CA ALA A 82 -13.73 -8.86 -5.16
C ALA A 82 -13.82 -8.75 -6.70
N GLN A 83 -14.97 -8.27 -7.19
CA GLN A 83 -15.19 -8.10 -8.62
C GLN A 83 -14.31 -6.98 -9.19
N VAL A 84 -14.02 -7.06 -10.48
CA VAL A 84 -13.36 -5.97 -11.21
C VAL A 84 -14.20 -4.70 -11.07
N GLY A 85 -13.61 -3.62 -10.57
CA GLY A 85 -14.32 -2.36 -10.27
C GLY A 85 -14.74 -2.18 -8.80
N THR A 86 -14.55 -3.19 -7.95
CA THR A 86 -14.71 -3.01 -6.50
C THR A 86 -13.62 -2.07 -5.98
N LEU A 87 -14.02 -1.07 -5.20
CA LEU A 87 -13.07 -0.13 -4.59
C LEU A 87 -12.03 -0.89 -3.76
N ALA A 88 -10.75 -0.53 -3.94
CA ALA A 88 -9.68 -1.00 -3.08
C ALA A 88 -9.99 -0.63 -1.63
N GLN A 89 -9.71 -1.56 -0.72
CA GLN A 89 -9.86 -1.33 0.70
C GLN A 89 -8.88 -0.24 1.15
N SER A 90 -9.30 0.56 2.13
CA SER A 90 -8.45 1.58 2.74
C SER A 90 -7.30 0.98 3.54
N GLU A 91 -7.47 -0.25 4.03
CA GLU A 91 -6.50 -1.01 4.79
C GLU A 91 -6.62 -2.52 4.48
N MET A 92 -5.53 -3.26 4.61
CA MET A 92 -5.52 -4.71 4.40
C MET A 92 -4.51 -5.39 5.32
N ASN A 93 -4.83 -6.58 5.81
CA ASN A 93 -3.84 -7.35 6.57
C ASN A 93 -2.67 -7.78 5.68
N ALA A 94 -1.46 -7.76 6.25
CA ALA A 94 -0.21 -8.00 5.51
C ALA A 94 -0.17 -9.36 4.79
N LEU A 95 -0.76 -10.41 5.37
CA LEU A 95 -0.77 -11.75 4.75
C LEU A 95 -1.62 -11.80 3.48
N MET A 96 -2.79 -11.15 3.49
CA MET A 96 -3.64 -11.05 2.31
C MET A 96 -3.00 -10.20 1.22
N LEU A 97 -2.32 -9.12 1.60
CA LEU A 97 -1.54 -8.33 0.66
C LEU A 97 -0.43 -9.16 0.01
N LEU A 98 0.31 -9.94 0.80
CA LEU A 98 1.35 -10.85 0.29
C LEU A 98 0.77 -11.90 -0.65
N ALA A 99 -0.37 -12.51 -0.30
CA ALA A 99 -1.05 -13.48 -1.15
C ALA A 99 -1.46 -12.87 -2.50
N ASN A 100 -2.00 -11.64 -2.48
CA ASN A 100 -2.37 -10.91 -3.69
C ASN A 100 -1.15 -10.60 -4.56
N ALA A 101 -0.03 -10.17 -3.97
CA ALA A 101 1.21 -9.89 -4.67
C ALA A 101 1.80 -11.15 -5.35
N ILE A 102 1.84 -12.28 -4.63
CA ILE A 102 2.27 -13.57 -5.18
C ILE A 102 1.37 -13.98 -6.36
N GLY A 103 0.05 -13.79 -6.21
CA GLY A 103 -0.91 -14.13 -7.26
C GLY A 103 -0.78 -13.27 -8.53
N VAL A 104 -0.23 -12.06 -8.44
CA VAL A 104 0.11 -11.24 -9.61
C VAL A 104 1.45 -11.66 -10.22
N ALA A 105 2.46 -11.93 -9.40
CA ALA A 105 3.79 -12.35 -9.87
C ALA A 105 3.82 -13.76 -10.49
N SER A 106 2.83 -14.60 -10.17
CA SER A 106 2.72 -15.98 -10.67
C SER A 106 1.93 -16.09 -11.99
N LYS A 107 1.57 -14.96 -12.60
CA LYS A 107 0.92 -14.87 -13.92
C LYS A 107 1.93 -14.49 -14.98
#